data_AF-A0A0N5BJJ0-F1
#
_entry.id   AF-A0A0N5BJJ0-F1
#
_cell.length_a   1.000
_cell.length_b   1.000
_cell.length_c   1.000
_cell.angle_alpha   90.00
_cell.angle_beta   90.00
_cell.angle_gamma   90.00
#
_symmetry.space_group_name_H-M   'P 1'
#
loop_
_entity.id
_entity.type
_entity.pdbx_description
1 polymer ?
#
loop_
_entity_poly.entity_id
_entity_poly.type
_entity_poly.pdbx_seq_one_letter_code
_entity_poly.pdbx_strand_id
1 'polypeptide(L)'
;MGSNLPAEPPVEEQEDDEIVDEGIPILLKWRRYNKCICFLLFDGVLQVDFLKEHINVIISEPTSSISIIDKDNNLRTYCSEELAFTGMDEFMKKKITYIQKVVEEWTSLKRKHEADNDDVVPAKKCNIYK
;
A
#
# COMPACT_ATOMS: atom_id res chain seq x y z
N MET A 1 -38.83 -9.79 45.92
CA MET A 1 -38.52 -9.47 44.51
C MET A 1 -37.19 -8.73 44.49
N GLY A 2 -36.15 -9.39 43.98
CA GLY A 2 -34.82 -8.84 43.78
C GLY A 2 -34.11 -9.76 42.81
N SER A 3 -34.13 -9.40 41.53
CA SER A 3 -33.48 -10.16 40.46
C SER A 3 -32.00 -9.85 40.46
N ASN A 4 -31.16 -10.82 40.84
CA ASN A 4 -29.72 -10.76 40.62
C ASN A 4 -29.44 -11.18 39.18
N LEU A 5 -29.05 -10.24 38.32
CA LEU A 5 -28.42 -10.53 37.03
C LEU A 5 -26.95 -10.88 37.28
N PRO A 6 -26.39 -11.94 36.67
CA PRO A 6 -24.96 -12.18 36.73
C PRO A 6 -24.25 -11.09 35.91
N ALA A 7 -23.14 -10.57 36.44
CA ALA A 7 -22.26 -9.68 35.71
C ALA A 7 -21.72 -10.41 34.47
N GLU A 8 -21.74 -9.76 33.31
CA GLU A 8 -21.09 -10.27 32.11
C GLU A 8 -19.58 -10.45 32.40
N PRO A 9 -18.97 -11.56 31.97
CA PRO A 9 -17.53 -11.74 32.11
C PRO A 9 -16.80 -10.65 31.31
N PRO A 10 -15.60 -10.23 31.73
CA PRO A 10 -14.82 -9.26 30.97
C PRO A 10 -14.55 -9.83 29.58
N VAL A 11 -14.85 -9.03 28.56
CA VAL A 11 -14.49 -9.31 27.17
C VAL A 11 -12.97 -9.46 27.15
N GLU A 12 -12.49 -10.63 26.74
CA GLU A 12 -11.06 -10.85 26.49
C GLU A 12 -10.61 -9.80 25.46
N GLU A 13 -9.72 -8.91 25.90
CA GLU A 13 -9.01 -7.99 25.02
C GLU A 13 -8.29 -8.88 24.00
N GLN A 14 -8.69 -8.77 22.73
CA GLN A 14 -8.01 -9.45 21.63
C GLN A 14 -6.53 -9.07 21.73
N GLU A 15 -5.69 -10.09 21.86
CA GLU A 15 -4.24 -9.96 21.97
C GLU A 15 -3.76 -8.94 20.93
N ASP A 16 -3.17 -7.86 21.43
CA ASP A 16 -2.57 -6.82 20.61
C ASP A 16 -1.66 -7.49 19.58
N ASP A 17 -2.03 -7.39 18.29
CA ASP A 17 -1.14 -7.75 17.19
C ASP A 17 0.19 -7.04 17.46
N GLU A 18 1.24 -7.82 17.73
CA GLU A 18 2.56 -7.33 18.10
C GLU A 18 3.02 -6.30 17.05
N ILE A 19 2.93 -5.02 17.39
CA ILE A 19 3.39 -3.94 16.52
C ILE A 19 4.91 -4.00 16.54
N VAL A 20 5.48 -4.75 15.61
CA VAL A 20 6.92 -4.71 15.33
C VAL A 20 7.21 -3.31 14.78
N ASP A 21 7.78 -2.44 15.60
CA ASP A 21 8.25 -1.13 15.17
C ASP A 21 9.51 -1.31 14.30
N GLU A 22 9.30 -1.55 13.00
CA GLU A 22 10.35 -1.57 11.98
C GLU A 22 10.82 -0.14 11.59
N GLY A 23 10.28 0.90 12.25
CA GLY A 23 10.54 2.30 11.99
C GLY A 23 9.56 2.94 11.01
N ILE A 24 9.66 4.26 10.85
CA ILE A 24 8.76 5.03 9.96
C ILE A 24 9.12 4.74 8.50
N PRO A 25 8.18 4.26 7.66
CA PRO A 25 8.47 3.94 6.28
C PRO A 25 8.81 5.20 5.47
N ILE A 26 9.87 5.08 4.66
CA ILE A 26 10.37 6.17 3.82
C ILE A 26 9.68 6.11 2.46
N LEU A 27 9.29 7.27 1.92
CA LEU A 27 8.76 7.38 0.57
C LEU A 27 9.85 7.04 -0.47
N LEU A 28 9.70 5.89 -1.14
CA LEU A 28 10.65 5.40 -2.15
C LEU A 28 10.42 6.07 -3.51
N LYS A 29 9.16 6.17 -3.94
CA LYS A 29 8.79 6.76 -5.23
C LYS A 29 7.39 7.32 -5.18
N TRP A 30 7.14 8.42 -5.87
CA TRP A 30 5.79 8.92 -6.07
C TRP A 30 5.59 9.44 -7.48
N ARG A 31 4.33 9.47 -7.93
CA ARG A 31 3.95 10.12 -9.17
C ARG A 31 2.50 10.55 -9.13
N ARG A 32 2.24 11.75 -9.66
CA ARG A 32 0.90 12.23 -9.91
C ARG A 32 0.46 11.92 -11.34
N TYR A 33 -0.75 11.41 -11.49
CA TYR A 33 -1.46 11.22 -12.75
C TYR A 33 -2.71 12.11 -12.78
N ASN A 34 -3.37 12.18 -13.94
CA ASN A 34 -4.61 12.98 -14.08
C ASN A 34 -5.75 12.49 -13.17
N LYS A 35 -5.73 11.21 -12.75
CA LYS A 35 -6.81 10.58 -11.97
C LYS A 35 -6.44 10.31 -10.52
N CYS A 36 -5.16 10.14 -10.22
CA CYS A 36 -4.68 9.74 -8.90
C CYS A 36 -3.29 10.30 -8.60
N ILE A 37 -2.88 10.20 -7.34
CA ILE A 37 -1.48 10.27 -6.94
C ILE A 37 -1.09 8.93 -6.32
N CYS A 38 0.11 8.45 -6.60
CA CYS A 38 0.60 7.16 -6.11
C CYS A 38 1.88 7.39 -5.30
N PHE A 39 2.00 6.68 -4.18
CA PHE A 39 3.14 6.67 -3.27
C PHE A 39 3.56 5.22 -3.02
N LEU A 40 4.79 4.88 -3.38
CA LEU A 40 5.41 3.61 -3.00
C LEU A 40 6.36 3.89 -1.85
N LEU A 41 6.11 3.23 -0.73
CA LEU A 41 6.93 3.25 0.46
C LEU A 41 7.99 2.14 0.39
N PHE A 42 9.09 2.31 1.12
CA PHE A 42 10.22 1.39 1.09
C PHE A 42 9.91 0.01 1.69
N ASP A 43 8.94 -0.05 2.59
CA ASP A 43 8.39 -1.26 3.22
C ASP A 43 7.51 -2.10 2.27
N GLY A 44 7.37 -1.69 1.01
CA GLY A 44 6.55 -2.41 0.02
C GLY A 44 5.08 -2.00 0.01
N VAL A 45 4.68 -0.97 0.76
CA VAL A 45 3.32 -0.43 0.71
C VAL A 45 3.16 0.53 -0.48
N LEU A 46 2.11 0.31 -1.29
CA LEU A 46 1.68 1.19 -2.36
C LEU A 46 0.34 1.85 -1.99
N GLN A 47 0.36 3.17 -1.79
CA GLN A 47 -0.84 3.98 -1.61
C GLN A 47 -1.22 4.69 -2.90
N VAL A 48 -2.51 4.69 -3.24
CA VAL A 48 -3.08 5.33 -4.43
C VAL A 48 -4.33 6.12 -4.06
N ASP A 49 -4.23 7.44 -4.16
CA ASP A 49 -5.33 8.35 -3.84
C ASP A 49 -6.01 8.81 -5.14
N PHE A 50 -7.26 8.40 -5.35
CA PHE A 50 -8.07 8.78 -6.50
C PHE A 50 -8.72 10.15 -6.29
N LEU A 51 -8.28 11.13 -7.06
CA LEU A 51 -8.54 12.56 -6.80
C LEU A 51 -10.00 12.97 -6.92
N LYS A 52 -10.76 12.36 -7.84
CA LYS A 52 -12.16 12.75 -8.12
C LYS A 52 -13.17 12.07 -7.23
N GLU A 53 -12.86 10.85 -6.80
CA GLU A 53 -13.82 9.99 -6.11
C GLU A 53 -13.55 9.94 -4.61
N HIS A 54 -12.46 10.58 -4.15
CA HIS A 54 -12.03 10.60 -2.75
C HIS A 54 -11.90 9.19 -2.17
N ILE A 55 -11.32 8.29 -2.97
CA ILE A 55 -11.04 6.91 -2.58
C ILE A 55 -9.54 6.74 -2.49
N ASN A 56 -9.07 6.14 -1.41
CA ASN A 56 -7.67 5.75 -1.26
C ASN A 56 -7.58 4.23 -1.27
N VAL A 57 -6.65 3.68 -2.05
CA VAL A 57 -6.35 2.25 -2.08
C VAL A 57 -4.94 2.06 -1.57
N ILE A 58 -4.77 1.19 -0.58
CA ILE A 58 -3.48 0.83 0.02
C ILE A 58 -3.26 -0.65 -0.28
N ILE A 59 -2.17 -0.97 -0.97
CA ILE A 59 -1.75 -2.35 -1.25
C ILE A 59 -0.50 -2.61 -0.44
N SER A 60 -0.53 -3.63 0.39
CA SER A 60 0.58 -4.02 1.25
C SER A 60 1.09 -5.39 0.80
N GLU A 61 2.33 -5.44 0.35
CA GLU A 61 3.02 -6.70 0.07
C GLU A 61 3.34 -7.48 1.37
N PRO A 62 3.87 -6.86 2.45
CA PRO A 62 4.18 -7.57 3.69
C PRO A 62 2.99 -8.30 4.32
N THR A 63 1.81 -7.67 4.28
CA THR A 63 0.58 -8.26 4.82
C THR A 63 -0.28 -8.92 3.75
N SER A 64 0.18 -8.97 2.50
CA SER A 64 -0.54 -9.56 1.36
C SER A 64 -2.01 -9.12 1.29
N SER A 65 -2.25 -7.82 1.49
CA SER A 65 -3.58 -7.25 1.67
C SER A 65 -3.85 -6.02 0.82
N ILE A 66 -5.13 -5.73 0.62
CA ILE A 66 -5.62 -4.54 -0.06
C ILE A 66 -6.62 -3.86 0.84
N SER A 67 -6.35 -2.61 1.21
CA SER A 67 -7.26 -1.75 1.95
C SER A 67 -7.84 -0.65 1.07
N ILE A 68 -9.11 -0.32 1.30
CA ILE A 68 -9.80 0.77 0.64
C ILE A 68 -10.37 1.69 1.71
N ILE A 69 -10.08 2.98 1.57
CA ILE A 69 -10.81 4.04 2.26
C ILE A 69 -11.78 4.60 1.23
N ASP A 70 -13.07 4.37 1.45
CA ASP A 70 -14.10 4.90 0.55
C ASP A 70 -14.42 6.38 0.81
N LYS A 71 -15.27 6.96 -0.03
CA LYS A 71 -15.71 8.37 0.05
C LYS A 71 -16.35 8.75 1.39
N ASP A 72 -16.87 7.76 2.11
CA ASP A 72 -17.55 7.93 3.40
C ASP A 72 -16.54 7.70 4.55
N ASN A 73 -15.25 7.60 4.24
CA ASN A 73 -14.12 7.30 5.12
C ASN A 73 -14.19 5.93 5.80
N ASN A 74 -14.96 4.98 5.24
CA ASN A 74 -14.95 3.62 5.75
C ASN A 74 -13.72 2.88 5.22
N LEU A 75 -12.97 2.28 6.14
CA LEU A 75 -11.86 1.39 5.83
C LEU A 75 -12.37 -0.05 5.69
N ARG A 76 -12.08 -0.67 4.54
CA ARG A 76 -12.25 -2.11 4.34
C ARG A 76 -10.93 -2.71 3.90
N THR A 77 -10.45 -3.72 4.62
CA THR A 77 -9.23 -4.46 4.30
C THR A 77 -9.60 -5.86 3.86
N TYR A 78 -8.95 -6.32 2.79
CA TYR A 78 -9.16 -7.62 2.20
C TYR A 78 -7.83 -8.36 2.13
N CYS A 79 -7.80 -9.60 2.62
CA CYS A 79 -6.68 -10.49 2.36
C CYS A 79 -6.70 -10.91 0.88
N SER A 80 -5.53 -10.98 0.25
CA SER A 80 -5.40 -11.39 -1.15
C SER A 80 -5.94 -12.80 -1.42
N GLU A 81 -5.78 -13.72 -0.46
CA GLU A 81 -6.32 -15.08 -0.53
C GLU A 81 -7.85 -15.10 -0.58
N GLU A 82 -8.49 -14.29 0.27
CA GLU A 82 -9.94 -14.16 0.33
C GLU A 82 -10.51 -13.53 -0.95
N LEU A 83 -9.82 -12.54 -1.51
CA LEU A 83 -10.20 -11.91 -2.78
C LEU A 83 -10.11 -12.88 -3.96
N ALA A 84 -9.14 -13.79 -3.96
CA ALA A 84 -9.02 -14.83 -4.98
C ALA A 84 -10.20 -15.81 -4.92
N PHE A 85 -10.72 -16.08 -3.71
CA PHE A 85 -11.84 -17.00 -3.50
C PHE A 85 -13.22 -16.35 -3.73
N THR A 86 -13.44 -15.16 -3.18
CA THR A 86 -14.74 -14.46 -3.21
C THR A 86 -14.94 -13.60 -4.46
N GLY A 87 -13.83 -13.23 -5.12
CA GLY A 87 -13.83 -12.30 -6.25
C GLY A 87 -13.91 -10.83 -5.81
N MET A 88 -13.75 -9.95 -6.79
CA MET A 88 -13.88 -8.50 -6.61
C MET A 88 -15.15 -7.99 -7.28
N ASP A 89 -15.83 -7.04 -6.64
CA ASP A 89 -16.86 -6.26 -7.32
C ASP A 89 -16.29 -5.46 -8.50
N GLU A 90 -17.16 -5.00 -9.40
CA GLU A 90 -16.75 -4.31 -10.63
C GLU A 90 -15.97 -3.03 -10.33
N PHE A 91 -16.35 -2.32 -9.27
CA PHE A 91 -15.70 -1.09 -8.87
C PHE A 91 -14.26 -1.36 -8.43
N MET A 92 -14.04 -2.36 -7.57
CA MET A 92 -12.72 -2.78 -7.11
C MET A 92 -11.86 -3.28 -8.25
N LYS A 93 -12.43 -4.13 -9.10
CA LYS A 93 -11.75 -4.65 -10.28
C LYS A 93 -11.24 -3.52 -11.18
N LYS A 94 -12.04 -2.47 -11.39
CA LYS A 94 -11.64 -1.29 -12.18
C LYS A 94 -10.50 -0.51 -11.54
N LYS A 95 -10.50 -0.36 -10.21
CA LYS A 95 -9.42 0.31 -9.47
C LYS A 95 -8.13 -0.49 -9.53
N ILE A 96 -8.18 -1.77 -9.18
CA ILE A 96 -7.02 -2.67 -9.21
C ILE A 96 -6.43 -2.78 -10.61
N THR A 97 -7.26 -2.94 -11.64
CA THR A 97 -6.78 -2.97 -13.05
C THR A 97 -6.06 -1.68 -13.44
N TYR A 98 -6.51 -0.52 -12.95
CA TYR A 98 -5.82 0.74 -13.21
C TYR A 98 -4.48 0.82 -12.45
N ILE A 99 -4.45 0.41 -11.19
CA ILE A 99 -3.23 0.41 -10.37
C ILE A 99 -2.19 -0.56 -10.95
N GLN A 100 -2.59 -1.73 -11.43
CA GLN A 100 -1.71 -2.68 -12.12
C GLN A 100 -0.98 -2.01 -13.29
N LYS A 101 -1.68 -1.21 -14.13
CA LYS A 101 -1.05 -0.47 -15.23
C LYS A 101 -0.02 0.55 -14.74
N VAL A 102 -0.27 1.21 -13.61
CA VAL A 102 0.70 2.13 -12.99
C VAL A 102 1.95 1.37 -12.54
N VAL A 103 1.77 0.21 -11.89
CA VAL A 103 2.88 -0.64 -11.44
C VAL A 103 3.68 -1.19 -12.63
N GLU A 104 3.00 -1.64 -13.69
CA GLU A 104 3.63 -2.09 -14.94
C GLU A 104 4.46 -0.98 -15.59
N GLU A 105 3.95 0.27 -15.62
CA GLU A 105 4.71 1.42 -16.11
C GLU A 105 5.97 1.64 -15.26
N TRP A 106 5.85 1.56 -13.92
CA TRP A 106 6.98 1.80 -13.03
C TRP A 106 8.05 0.70 -13.08
N THR A 107 7.65 -0.54 -13.37
CA THR A 107 8.56 -1.68 -13.50
C THR A 107 9.16 -1.79 -14.91
N SER A 108 8.42 -1.45 -15.96
CA SER A 108 8.93 -1.45 -17.34
C SER A 108 9.96 -0.35 -17.61
N LEU A 109 9.87 0.80 -16.93
CA LEU A 109 10.88 1.85 -16.99
C LEU A 109 12.26 1.37 -16.49
N LYS A 110 12.32 0.41 -15.55
CA LYS A 110 13.59 -0.17 -15.09
C LYS A 110 14.27 -1.03 -16.16
N ARG A 111 13.50 -1.76 -16.98
CA ARG A 111 14.03 -2.67 -18.01
C ARG A 111 14.62 -1.96 -19.24
N LYS A 112 14.29 -0.68 -19.47
CA LYS A 112 14.83 0.08 -20.61
C LYS A 112 16.21 0.72 -20.33
N HIS A 113 16.66 0.72 -19.09
CA HIS A 113 17.94 1.37 -18.72
C HIS A 113 19.14 0.39 -18.69
N GLU A 114 18.91 -0.91 -18.81
CA GLU A 114 19.98 -1.93 -18.86
C GLU A 114 20.36 -2.36 -20.28
N ALA A 115 19.62 -1.93 -21.31
CA ALA A 115 19.88 -2.32 -22.70
C ALA A 115 20.70 -1.30 -23.51
N ASP A 116 20.83 -0.06 -23.03
CA ASP A 116 21.58 1.00 -23.70
C ASP A 116 22.30 1.85 -22.64
N ASN A 117 23.56 1.54 -22.38
CA ASN A 117 24.69 2.47 -22.15
C ASN A 117 25.85 1.73 -21.46
N ASP A 118 26.71 1.14 -22.28
CA ASP A 118 28.16 1.30 -22.12
C ASP A 118 28.45 2.82 -22.21
N ASP A 119 28.29 3.56 -21.11
CA ASP A 119 28.88 4.88 -21.03
C ASP A 119 29.34 5.20 -19.61
N VAL A 120 30.65 5.45 -19.55
CA VAL A 120 31.46 5.61 -18.35
C VAL A 120 31.02 6.88 -17.62
N VAL A 121 30.45 6.76 -16.42
CA VAL A 121 30.36 7.90 -15.51
C VAL A 121 31.64 7.94 -14.68
N PRO A 122 32.50 8.98 -14.80
CA PRO A 122 33.69 9.08 -14.00
C PRO A 122 33.29 9.41 -12.56
N ALA A 123 33.69 8.54 -11.63
CA ALA A 123 33.55 8.75 -10.20
C ALA A 123 34.20 10.08 -9.80
N LYS A 124 33.38 11.05 -9.35
CA LYS A 124 33.89 12.25 -8.69
C LYS A 124 34.56 11.82 -7.38
N LYS A 125 35.88 11.98 -7.32
CA LYS A 125 36.67 11.82 -6.09
C LYS A 125 36.17 12.84 -5.06
N CYS A 126 35.62 12.35 -3.94
CA CYS A 126 35.42 13.16 -2.76
C CYS A 126 36.81 13.49 -2.17
N ASN A 127 37.20 14.76 -2.25
CA ASN A 127 38.35 15.27 -1.51
C ASN A 127 37.98 15.33 -0.03
N ILE A 128 38.63 14.49 0.76
CA ILE A 128 38.60 14.55 2.22
C ILE A 128 39.53 15.71 2.61
N TYR A 129 38.98 16.77 3.19
CA TYR A 129 39.80 17.85 3.78
C TYR A 129 40.38 17.39 5.12
N LYS A 130 41.65 17.80 5.34
CA LYS A 130 42.50 17.51 6.50
C LYS A 130 42.03 18.17 7.78
#